data_AF-A0AAW4PIT8-F1
#
_entry.id   AF-A0AAW4PIT8-F1
#
_cell.length_a   1.000
_cell.length_b   1.000
_cell.length_c   1.000
_cell.angle_alpha   90.00
_cell.angle_beta   90.00
_cell.angle_gamma   90.00
#
_symmetry.space_group_name_H-M   'P 1'
#
loop_
_entity.id
_entity.type
_entity.pdbx_description
1 polymer ?
#
loop_
_entity_poly.entity_id
_entity_poly.type
_entity_poly.pdbx_seq_one_letter_code
_entity_poly.pdbx_strand_id
1 'polypeptide(L)'
;MWGNERARPALLLVALILAVTLFAPFSPLVERSPDERKTVKDVRFVQPADDGVRLWPYTSRGRSFEQATLPINAVVMTDATTTYQLLSTTPGGGQRLYWNTTEKTWQPSRTAQANVTINETGVYWAESTGSERYTFTMSNRSSQWHDATYQLHHGTYFGSRHHLRLYAGGSRDRPWTAIQAHHEHWDWFRLRHDVNSLSKSQHYLERDFRGIGLVTELSRERWANGGAIDADGWVTVIELEDRVTRGPQYDADRSRKPSADSQTQPERADSQTRPEHTDTAPRVAAYGIALSLVGLSFAGYVESVVEESREYAEESREYVRRLRESPLSLNHVALFASTALIPLIVRVGGIAAEQAFPFTSPKVVGAPFYALLAVGLPVVAVLFGRHLTATDGFTVAILGFGTGIMLDYSYLGLTVIPYGALVQRAVLLLGLGLLAAGGTRWATEPIPRHRYHTAGLAIWTWALVWPLLG
;
A
#
# COMPACT_ATOMS: atom_id res chain seq x y z
N MET A 1 -15.23 35.51 40.45
CA MET A 1 -15.38 34.95 39.09
C MET A 1 -14.01 34.83 38.39
N TRP A 2 -13.08 34.03 38.94
CA TRP A 2 -11.70 33.88 38.41
C TRP A 2 -11.24 32.40 38.41
N GLY A 3 -12.16 31.45 38.17
CA GLY A 3 -11.88 30.01 38.29
C GLY A 3 -11.63 29.25 36.98
N ASN A 4 -12.16 29.71 35.84
CA ASN A 4 -12.30 28.84 34.65
C ASN A 4 -11.25 29.05 33.54
N GLU A 5 -10.42 30.10 33.59
CA GLU A 5 -9.45 30.35 32.51
C GLU A 5 -8.20 29.45 32.61
N ARG A 6 -7.87 28.92 33.79
CA ARG A 6 -6.72 28.01 33.96
C ARG A 6 -7.01 26.55 33.61
N ALA A 7 -8.29 26.13 33.61
CA ALA A 7 -8.67 24.76 33.30
C ALA A 7 -8.63 24.43 31.79
N ARG A 8 -8.84 25.44 30.93
CA ARG A 8 -8.86 25.31 29.46
C ARG A 8 -7.50 24.96 28.85
N PRO A 9 -6.38 25.66 29.16
CA PRO A 9 -5.07 25.25 28.67
C PRO A 9 -4.66 23.89 29.25
N ALA A 10 -5.07 23.55 30.48
CA ALA A 10 -4.82 22.24 31.05
C ALA A 10 -5.54 21.11 30.29
N LEU A 11 -6.78 21.32 29.85
CA LEU A 11 -7.52 20.33 29.04
C LEU A 11 -6.96 20.15 27.63
N LEU A 12 -6.53 21.24 26.98
CA LEU A 12 -5.88 21.17 25.67
C LEU A 12 -4.49 20.53 25.78
N LEU A 13 -3.75 20.80 26.85
CA LEU A 13 -2.49 20.13 27.17
C LEU A 13 -2.71 18.65 27.43
N VAL A 14 -3.78 18.29 28.14
CA VAL A 14 -4.16 16.89 28.38
C VAL A 14 -4.57 16.18 27.09
N ALA A 15 -5.35 16.82 26.20
CA ALA A 15 -5.71 16.25 24.91
C ALA A 15 -4.48 16.09 24.00
N LEU A 16 -3.55 17.03 24.04
CA LEU A 16 -2.25 16.93 23.38
C LEU A 16 -1.41 15.80 23.96
N ILE A 17 -1.32 15.70 25.29
CA ILE A 17 -0.58 14.62 25.97
C ILE A 17 -1.22 13.27 25.64
N LEU A 18 -2.56 13.13 25.71
CA LEU A 18 -3.28 11.91 25.33
C LEU A 18 -3.02 11.52 23.88
N ALA A 19 -3.09 12.47 22.94
CA ALA A 19 -2.73 12.20 21.55
C ALA A 19 -1.26 11.76 21.44
N VAL A 20 -0.33 12.47 22.09
CA VAL A 20 1.09 12.11 22.08
C VAL A 20 1.35 10.75 22.73
N THR A 21 0.71 10.41 23.85
CA THR A 21 0.94 9.13 24.56
C THR A 21 0.25 7.96 23.87
N LEU A 22 -0.95 8.15 23.31
CA LEU A 22 -1.65 7.11 22.54
C LEU A 22 -0.93 6.80 21.22
N PHE A 23 -0.26 7.79 20.63
CA PHE A 23 0.38 7.64 19.31
C PHE A 23 1.92 7.63 19.35
N ALA A 24 2.56 7.83 20.51
CA ALA A 24 4.01 7.66 20.69
C ALA A 24 4.52 6.28 20.24
N PRO A 25 3.88 5.14 20.57
CA PRO A 25 4.34 3.83 20.10
C PRO A 25 4.12 3.60 18.59
N PHE A 26 3.27 4.42 17.94
CA PHE A 26 2.96 4.33 16.51
C PHE A 26 3.54 5.50 15.70
N SER A 27 4.42 6.29 16.31
CA SER A 27 5.06 7.41 15.61
C SER A 27 6.05 6.85 14.59
N PRO A 28 5.79 7.03 13.28
CA PRO A 28 6.67 6.49 12.27
C PRO A 28 8.04 7.17 12.35
N LEU A 29 9.08 6.40 12.08
CA LEU A 29 10.43 6.92 11.97
C LEU A 29 10.47 7.93 10.81
N VAL A 30 11.13 9.05 11.06
CA VAL A 30 11.33 10.08 10.05
C VAL A 30 12.63 9.77 9.33
N GLU A 31 12.52 9.26 8.12
CA GLU A 31 13.68 9.04 7.27
C GLU A 31 13.80 10.14 6.23
N ARG A 32 15.04 10.46 5.88
CA ARG A 32 15.30 11.25 4.69
C ARG A 32 14.67 10.49 3.52
N SER A 33 13.85 11.16 2.71
CA SER A 33 13.36 10.55 1.46
C SER A 33 14.53 9.83 0.79
N PRO A 34 14.35 8.59 0.31
CA PRO A 34 15.45 7.84 -0.29
C PRO A 34 16.16 8.78 -1.26
N ASP A 35 17.47 8.96 -1.06
CA ASP A 35 18.25 9.81 -1.93
C ASP A 35 18.32 9.09 -3.28
N GLU A 36 17.36 9.39 -4.15
CA GLU A 36 17.30 8.97 -5.55
C GLU A 36 18.44 9.60 -6.38
N ARG A 37 19.45 10.17 -5.71
CA ARG A 37 20.74 10.58 -6.25
C ARG A 37 21.89 9.99 -5.42
N LYS A 38 21.84 8.69 -5.08
CA LYS A 38 23.10 8.00 -4.79
C LYS A 38 24.01 8.16 -6.01
N THR A 39 25.07 8.93 -5.85
CA THR A 39 26.09 9.10 -6.88
C THR A 39 26.69 7.72 -7.15
N VAL A 40 26.45 7.24 -8.37
CA VAL A 40 26.85 5.94 -8.94
C VAL A 40 28.37 5.86 -9.10
N LYS A 41 29.13 6.00 -8.00
CA LYS A 41 30.58 5.86 -8.04
C LYS A 41 31.05 4.48 -7.57
N ASP A 42 30.22 3.75 -6.80
CA ASP A 42 30.58 2.44 -6.23
C ASP A 42 29.65 1.28 -6.64
N VAL A 43 28.63 1.52 -7.47
CA VAL A 43 27.70 0.46 -7.88
C VAL A 43 28.27 -0.33 -9.04
N ARG A 44 28.45 -1.63 -8.83
CA ARG A 44 28.90 -2.55 -9.88
C ARG A 44 27.71 -3.17 -10.59
N PHE A 45 27.89 -3.38 -11.88
CA PHE A 45 27.02 -4.27 -12.65
C PHE A 45 27.06 -5.67 -12.03
N VAL A 46 25.89 -6.28 -11.89
CA VAL A 46 25.73 -7.64 -11.37
C VAL A 46 25.43 -8.58 -12.52
N GLN A 47 25.64 -9.88 -12.33
CA GLN A 47 25.37 -10.88 -13.33
C GLN A 47 24.40 -11.89 -12.73
N PRO A 48 23.07 -11.78 -13.02
CA PRO A 48 22.07 -12.65 -12.41
C PRO A 48 22.20 -14.12 -12.81
N ALA A 49 22.73 -14.40 -14.01
CA ALA A 49 22.97 -15.74 -14.51
C ALA A 49 24.34 -15.82 -15.21
N ASP A 50 24.95 -17.00 -15.25
CA ASP A 50 26.16 -17.21 -16.05
C ASP A 50 25.82 -17.32 -17.55
N ASP A 51 25.47 -16.17 -18.15
CA ASP A 51 25.03 -16.02 -19.54
C ASP A 51 25.71 -14.85 -20.28
N GLY A 52 26.64 -14.16 -19.60
CA GLY A 52 27.37 -13.00 -20.12
C GLY A 52 26.56 -11.70 -20.17
N VAL A 53 25.33 -11.68 -19.63
CA VAL A 53 24.49 -10.48 -19.53
C VAL A 53 24.60 -9.90 -18.12
N ARG A 54 25.04 -8.64 -18.04
CA ARG A 54 25.15 -7.89 -16.80
C ARG A 54 24.02 -6.89 -16.65
N LEU A 55 23.53 -6.72 -15.43
CA LEU A 55 22.42 -5.87 -15.02
C LEU A 55 22.90 -4.70 -14.17
N TRP A 56 22.35 -3.52 -14.43
CA TRP A 56 22.38 -2.38 -13.52
C TRP A 56 21.41 -2.63 -12.36
N PRO A 57 21.87 -2.80 -11.10
CA PRO A 57 21.05 -3.36 -10.02
C PRO A 57 20.07 -2.36 -9.38
N TYR A 58 19.68 -1.32 -10.12
CA TYR A 58 18.73 -0.29 -9.73
C TYR A 58 17.78 0.02 -10.88
N THR A 59 16.62 0.61 -10.55
CA THR A 59 15.81 1.30 -11.56
C THR A 59 16.16 2.77 -11.62
N SER A 60 15.80 3.46 -12.70
CA SER A 60 16.06 4.87 -12.94
C SER A 60 14.82 5.60 -13.44
N ARG A 61 14.68 6.90 -13.11
CA ARG A 61 13.55 7.73 -13.60
C ARG A 61 13.62 7.96 -15.11
N GLY A 62 14.83 7.97 -15.66
CA GLY A 62 15.09 8.13 -17.08
C GLY A 62 16.19 7.18 -17.54
N ARG A 63 16.55 7.26 -18.81
CA ARG A 63 17.61 6.43 -19.41
C ARG A 63 19.01 6.98 -19.06
N SER A 64 19.28 7.13 -17.77
CA SER A 64 20.52 7.67 -17.21
C SER A 64 20.84 6.99 -15.87
N PHE A 65 22.13 6.75 -15.61
CA PHE A 65 22.59 6.21 -14.33
C PHE A 65 22.50 7.25 -13.19
N GLU A 66 22.51 8.54 -13.50
CA GLU A 66 22.46 9.62 -12.49
C GLU A 66 21.09 9.78 -11.83
N GLN A 67 20.06 9.13 -12.38
CA GLN A 67 18.67 9.19 -11.92
C GLN A 67 18.24 7.87 -11.24
N ALA A 68 19.20 7.13 -10.71
CA ALA A 68 18.97 5.86 -10.00
C ALA A 68 18.01 6.05 -8.82
N THR A 69 17.06 5.13 -8.68
CA THR A 69 15.96 5.21 -7.71
C THR A 69 16.04 4.03 -6.75
N LEU A 70 15.11 3.08 -6.85
CA LEU A 70 15.06 1.94 -5.95
C LEU A 70 15.81 0.73 -6.53
N PRO A 71 16.48 -0.06 -5.69
CA PRO A 71 17.21 -1.25 -6.13
C PRO A 71 16.29 -2.35 -6.64
N ILE A 72 16.86 -3.21 -7.50
CA ILE A 72 16.32 -4.54 -7.78
C ILE A 72 16.55 -5.40 -6.53
N ASN A 73 15.52 -6.07 -6.03
CA ASN A 73 15.60 -6.85 -4.78
C ASN A 73 15.13 -8.30 -4.93
N ALA A 74 14.67 -8.70 -6.12
CA ALA A 74 14.51 -10.11 -6.45
C ALA A 74 14.85 -10.40 -7.92
N VAL A 75 15.21 -11.64 -8.20
CA VAL A 75 15.35 -12.20 -9.56
C VAL A 75 14.67 -13.56 -9.60
N VAL A 76 13.92 -13.80 -10.67
CA VAL A 76 13.39 -15.13 -10.99
C VAL A 76 14.13 -15.66 -12.21
N MET A 77 14.66 -16.88 -12.12
CA MET A 77 15.48 -17.50 -13.17
C MET A 77 14.60 -18.09 -14.29
N THR A 78 13.75 -17.25 -14.86
CA THR A 78 12.88 -17.53 -16.01
C THR A 78 12.50 -16.23 -16.71
N ASP A 79 11.85 -16.32 -17.88
CA ASP A 79 11.41 -15.16 -18.64
C ASP A 79 10.28 -14.38 -17.95
N ALA A 80 10.12 -13.11 -18.33
CA ALA A 80 9.18 -12.21 -17.67
C ALA A 80 7.72 -12.62 -17.87
N THR A 81 7.39 -13.27 -19.00
CA THR A 81 6.03 -13.73 -19.29
C THR A 81 5.67 -14.91 -18.40
N THR A 82 6.55 -15.89 -18.26
CA THR A 82 6.37 -17.01 -17.32
C THR A 82 6.25 -16.49 -15.88
N THR A 83 7.12 -15.58 -15.46
CA THR A 83 7.06 -14.97 -14.12
C THR A 83 5.73 -14.24 -13.88
N TYR A 84 5.27 -13.45 -14.84
CA TYR A 84 3.99 -12.76 -14.78
C TYR A 84 2.82 -13.73 -14.62
N GLN A 85 2.79 -14.82 -15.40
CA GLN A 85 1.70 -15.79 -15.33
C GLN A 85 1.68 -16.56 -14.01
N LEU A 86 2.83 -16.93 -13.47
CA LEU A 86 2.90 -17.57 -12.14
C LEU A 86 2.30 -16.69 -11.05
N LEU A 87 2.56 -15.38 -11.08
CA LEU A 87 2.07 -14.44 -10.07
C LEU A 87 0.61 -14.00 -10.30
N SER A 88 0.17 -13.92 -11.55
CA SER A 88 -1.19 -13.44 -11.89
C SER A 88 -2.26 -14.54 -11.93
N THR A 89 -1.89 -15.81 -11.72
CA THR A 89 -2.87 -16.91 -11.74
C THR A 89 -3.67 -16.93 -10.43
N THR A 90 -5.01 -17.02 -10.53
CA THR A 90 -5.91 -16.92 -9.38
C THR A 90 -6.04 -18.25 -8.60
N PRO A 91 -5.97 -18.23 -7.26
CA PRO A 91 -6.37 -19.39 -6.45
C PRO A 91 -7.89 -19.65 -6.51
N GLY A 92 -8.31 -20.89 -6.73
CA GLY A 92 -9.69 -21.35 -6.53
C GLY A 92 -10.59 -21.49 -7.78
N GLY A 93 -10.05 -21.42 -9.01
CA GLY A 93 -10.71 -22.09 -10.15
C GLY A 93 -11.23 -21.22 -11.30
N GLY A 94 -10.35 -20.84 -12.22
CA GLY A 94 -10.78 -20.46 -13.57
C GLY A 94 -9.73 -20.60 -14.66
N GLN A 95 -8.46 -20.37 -14.34
CA GLN A 95 -7.38 -20.32 -15.31
C GLN A 95 -6.23 -21.19 -14.80
N ARG A 96 -5.98 -22.31 -15.48
CA ARG A 96 -4.84 -23.18 -15.22
C ARG A 96 -3.79 -22.95 -16.31
N LEU A 97 -2.51 -23.05 -16.01
CA LEU A 97 -1.49 -22.93 -17.04
C LEU A 97 -1.28 -24.28 -17.75
N TYR A 98 -1.17 -24.26 -19.07
CA TYR A 98 -0.67 -25.38 -19.86
C TYR A 98 0.60 -24.95 -20.57
N TRP A 99 1.46 -25.93 -20.87
CA TRP A 99 2.70 -25.69 -21.58
C TRP A 99 2.46 -25.73 -23.08
N ASN A 100 2.71 -24.60 -23.77
CA ASN A 100 2.75 -24.57 -25.22
C ASN A 100 4.13 -25.03 -25.69
N THR A 101 4.21 -26.24 -26.24
CA THR A 101 5.48 -26.85 -26.71
C THR A 101 6.13 -26.10 -27.86
N THR A 102 5.34 -25.41 -28.68
CA THR A 102 5.82 -24.69 -29.87
C THR A 102 6.45 -23.37 -29.48
N GLU A 103 5.75 -22.59 -28.66
CA GLU A 103 6.22 -21.28 -28.19
C GLU A 103 7.21 -21.43 -27.02
N LYS A 104 7.25 -22.59 -26.37
CA LYS A 104 8.01 -22.86 -25.14
C LYS A 104 7.65 -21.87 -24.03
N THR A 105 6.36 -21.60 -23.90
CA THR A 105 5.79 -20.68 -22.92
C THR A 105 4.61 -21.31 -22.22
N TRP A 106 4.38 -20.90 -20.98
CA TRP A 106 3.11 -21.15 -20.32
C TRP A 106 2.01 -20.32 -20.99
N GLN A 107 0.83 -20.91 -21.10
CA GLN A 107 -0.35 -20.22 -21.59
C GLN A 107 -1.54 -20.54 -20.69
N PRO A 108 -2.45 -19.57 -20.49
CA PRO A 108 -3.65 -19.81 -19.74
C PRO A 108 -4.62 -20.73 -20.51
N SER A 109 -5.19 -21.72 -19.80
CA SER A 109 -6.29 -22.54 -20.29
C SER A 109 -7.44 -22.61 -19.29
N ARG A 110 -8.66 -22.63 -19.82
CA ARG A 110 -9.90 -22.87 -19.06
C ARG A 110 -10.34 -24.34 -19.13
N THR A 111 -9.64 -25.18 -19.88
CA THR A 111 -9.95 -26.61 -20.05
C THR A 111 -9.08 -27.47 -19.13
N ALA A 112 -9.52 -28.71 -18.86
CA ALA A 112 -8.77 -29.69 -18.08
C ALA A 112 -7.45 -30.16 -18.74
N GLN A 113 -7.07 -29.61 -19.90
CA GLN A 113 -5.81 -29.90 -20.62
C GLN A 113 -4.58 -29.22 -19.98
N ALA A 114 -4.73 -28.62 -18.80
CA ALA A 114 -3.60 -28.15 -18.02
C ALA A 114 -2.75 -29.34 -17.55
N ASN A 115 -1.60 -29.52 -18.18
CA ASN A 115 -0.64 -30.59 -17.84
C ASN A 115 0.05 -30.34 -16.49
N VAL A 116 -0.02 -29.12 -15.96
CA VAL A 116 0.50 -28.76 -14.64
C VAL A 116 -0.56 -27.98 -13.90
N THR A 117 -1.00 -28.52 -12.77
CA THR A 117 -1.74 -27.73 -11.78
C THR A 117 -0.66 -27.05 -10.95
N ILE A 118 -0.43 -25.77 -11.22
CA ILE A 118 0.42 -24.95 -10.35
C ILE A 118 -0.29 -24.91 -9.01
N ASN A 119 0.37 -25.35 -7.95
CA ASN A 119 -0.13 -25.11 -6.60
C ASN A 119 -0.30 -23.61 -6.51
N GLU A 120 -1.57 -23.21 -6.44
CA GLU A 120 -1.99 -21.84 -6.65
C GLU A 120 -1.21 -20.93 -5.71
N THR A 121 -0.73 -19.79 -6.20
CA THR A 121 -0.22 -18.74 -5.32
C THR A 121 -1.32 -18.44 -4.30
N GLY A 122 -0.98 -18.33 -3.02
CA GLY A 122 -1.94 -17.90 -2.00
C GLY A 122 -2.40 -16.45 -2.22
N VAL A 123 -1.86 -15.78 -3.23
CA VAL A 123 -2.03 -14.37 -3.55
C VAL A 123 -2.34 -14.21 -5.04
N TYR A 124 -3.35 -13.40 -5.36
CA TYR A 124 -3.62 -12.96 -6.72
C TYR A 124 -2.96 -11.60 -6.98
N TRP A 125 -1.95 -11.55 -7.86
CA TRP A 125 -1.35 -10.28 -8.27
C TRP A 125 -2.08 -9.71 -9.48
N ALA A 126 -2.74 -8.56 -9.30
CA ALA A 126 -3.46 -7.86 -10.34
C ALA A 126 -2.52 -7.01 -11.20
N GLU A 127 -2.86 -6.83 -12.48
CA GLU A 127 -2.13 -5.92 -13.38
C GLU A 127 -2.17 -4.48 -12.83
N SER A 128 -1.06 -3.77 -12.98
CA SER A 128 -0.89 -2.39 -12.51
C SER A 128 -0.33 -1.53 -13.63
N THR A 129 -0.61 -0.23 -13.55
CA THR A 129 0.13 0.79 -14.31
C THR A 129 0.76 1.75 -13.32
N GLY A 130 2.08 1.91 -13.42
CA GLY A 130 2.87 2.81 -12.57
C GLY A 130 3.77 3.71 -13.41
N SER A 131 4.45 4.65 -12.75
CA SER A 131 5.43 5.51 -13.42
C SER A 131 6.48 4.67 -14.14
N GLU A 132 6.86 5.11 -15.34
CA GLU A 132 7.94 4.49 -16.09
C GLU A 132 9.24 4.57 -15.28
N ARG A 133 9.91 3.43 -15.22
CA ARG A 133 11.20 3.25 -14.57
C ARG A 133 12.04 2.32 -15.42
N TYR A 134 13.29 2.70 -15.62
CA TYR A 134 14.20 2.01 -16.52
C TYR A 134 15.26 1.22 -15.75
N THR A 135 15.64 0.05 -16.23
CA THR A 135 16.91 -0.59 -15.85
C THR A 135 17.82 -0.70 -17.07
N PHE A 136 19.06 -1.13 -16.90
CA PHE A 136 20.03 -1.25 -17.98
C PHE A 136 20.69 -2.61 -17.97
N THR A 137 20.80 -3.22 -19.15
CA THR A 137 21.57 -4.45 -19.32
C THR A 137 22.68 -4.24 -20.34
N MET A 138 23.83 -4.90 -20.13
CA MET A 138 24.91 -4.94 -21.09
C MET A 138 25.43 -6.36 -21.28
N SER A 139 25.82 -6.68 -22.51
CA SER A 139 26.55 -7.88 -22.90
C SER A 139 27.68 -7.47 -23.85
N ASN A 140 28.48 -8.42 -24.31
CA ASN A 140 29.49 -8.17 -25.35
C ASN A 140 28.89 -7.77 -26.70
N ARG A 141 27.57 -7.97 -26.91
CA ARG A 141 26.89 -7.73 -28.20
C ARG A 141 25.93 -6.55 -28.17
N SER A 142 25.42 -6.18 -27.01
CA SER A 142 24.37 -5.17 -26.88
C SER A 142 24.41 -4.49 -25.52
N SER A 143 23.99 -3.22 -25.47
CA SER A 143 23.82 -2.47 -24.24
C SER A 143 22.59 -1.58 -24.37
N GLN A 144 21.61 -1.73 -23.48
CA GLN A 144 20.31 -1.09 -23.66
C GLN A 144 19.61 -0.80 -22.33
N TRP A 145 18.85 0.30 -22.34
CA TRP A 145 17.89 0.62 -21.29
C TRP A 145 16.57 -0.06 -21.60
N HIS A 146 15.95 -0.62 -20.56
CA HIS A 146 14.67 -1.33 -20.61
C HIS A 146 13.69 -0.68 -19.64
N ASP A 147 12.46 -0.47 -20.08
CA ASP A 147 11.32 -0.25 -19.20
C ASP A 147 10.82 -1.58 -18.60
N ALA A 148 9.87 -1.50 -17.68
CA ALA A 148 9.29 -2.68 -17.05
C ALA A 148 8.40 -3.43 -18.06
N THR A 149 8.68 -4.71 -18.29
CA THR A 149 7.89 -5.58 -19.17
C THR A 149 6.47 -5.82 -18.62
N TYR A 150 6.36 -5.99 -17.29
CA TYR A 150 5.08 -6.12 -16.60
C TYR A 150 5.11 -5.35 -15.27
N GLN A 151 3.95 -4.88 -14.83
CA GLN A 151 3.75 -4.30 -13.50
C GLN A 151 2.56 -4.98 -12.82
N LEU A 152 2.77 -5.43 -11.58
CA LEU A 152 1.82 -6.23 -10.81
C LEU A 152 1.64 -5.63 -9.42
N HIS A 153 0.43 -5.67 -8.87
CA HIS A 153 0.17 -5.22 -7.51
C HIS A 153 -0.74 -6.16 -6.73
N HIS A 154 -0.66 -6.08 -5.41
CA HIS A 154 -1.60 -6.72 -4.50
C HIS A 154 -1.91 -5.79 -3.33
N GLY A 155 -3.19 -5.43 -3.17
CA GLY A 155 -3.67 -4.43 -2.22
C GLY A 155 -4.66 -3.47 -2.88
N THR A 156 -4.77 -2.26 -2.37
CA THR A 156 -5.72 -1.24 -2.86
C THR A 156 -4.98 0.01 -3.31
N TYR A 157 -5.40 0.61 -4.42
CA TYR A 157 -4.85 1.86 -4.97
C TYR A 157 -4.94 2.99 -3.95
N PHE A 158 -6.11 3.24 -3.35
CA PHE A 158 -6.26 4.31 -2.35
C PHE A 158 -5.86 3.93 -0.93
N GLY A 159 -5.30 2.75 -0.71
CA GLY A 159 -4.79 2.32 0.59
C GLY A 159 -3.29 2.05 0.52
N SER A 160 -2.90 0.83 0.90
CA SER A 160 -1.55 0.30 0.74
C SER A 160 -1.54 -0.91 -0.19
N ARG A 161 -0.41 -1.13 -0.86
CA ARG A 161 -0.23 -2.27 -1.76
C ARG A 161 1.24 -2.67 -1.88
N HIS A 162 1.43 -3.95 -2.16
CA HIS A 162 2.67 -4.47 -2.73
C HIS A 162 2.66 -4.20 -4.23
N HIS A 163 3.79 -3.77 -4.78
CA HIS A 163 3.93 -3.45 -6.19
C HIS A 163 5.25 -4.03 -6.72
N LEU A 164 5.18 -4.69 -7.86
CA LEU A 164 6.27 -5.36 -8.54
C LEU A 164 6.44 -4.72 -9.91
N ARG A 165 7.69 -4.40 -10.27
CA ARG A 165 8.08 -4.10 -11.66
C ARG A 165 9.00 -5.21 -12.14
N LEU A 166 8.60 -5.89 -13.22
CA LEU A 166 9.33 -7.01 -13.81
C LEU A 166 10.11 -6.51 -15.03
N TYR A 167 11.40 -6.78 -15.06
CA TYR A 167 12.31 -6.41 -16.14
C TYR A 167 12.87 -7.68 -16.77
N ALA A 168 12.54 -7.93 -18.04
CA ALA A 168 13.10 -9.03 -18.79
C ALA A 168 14.61 -8.85 -19.01
N GLY A 169 15.36 -9.92 -18.87
CA GLY A 169 16.78 -9.95 -19.17
C GLY A 169 17.31 -11.35 -19.45
N GLY A 170 18.62 -11.40 -19.60
CA GLY A 170 19.36 -12.62 -19.88
C GLY A 170 19.46 -12.98 -21.36
N SER A 171 20.18 -14.07 -21.62
CA SER A 171 20.32 -14.64 -22.96
C SER A 171 19.09 -15.44 -23.38
N ARG A 172 19.01 -15.80 -24.67
CA ARG A 172 17.92 -16.63 -25.21
C ARG A 172 17.79 -17.99 -24.50
N ASP A 173 18.92 -18.56 -24.07
CA ASP A 173 18.98 -19.90 -23.48
C ASP A 173 18.90 -19.87 -21.94
N ARG A 174 19.14 -18.71 -21.33
CA ARG A 174 19.10 -18.49 -19.88
C ARG A 174 18.41 -17.16 -19.56
N PRO A 175 17.09 -17.04 -19.81
CA PRO A 175 16.35 -15.83 -19.49
C PRO A 175 16.20 -15.69 -17.98
N TRP A 176 16.15 -14.44 -17.51
CA TRP A 176 15.85 -14.11 -16.12
C TRP A 176 14.97 -12.86 -16.06
N THR A 177 14.28 -12.70 -14.94
CA THR A 177 13.40 -11.56 -14.67
C THR A 177 13.86 -10.85 -13.41
N ALA A 178 14.38 -9.63 -13.57
CA ALA A 178 14.72 -8.79 -12.45
C ALA A 178 13.46 -8.09 -11.92
N ILE A 179 13.27 -8.08 -10.61
CA ILE A 179 12.09 -7.55 -9.95
C ILE A 179 12.46 -6.44 -8.99
N GLN A 180 11.81 -5.29 -9.15
CA GLN A 180 11.71 -4.29 -8.09
C GLN A 180 10.41 -4.49 -7.33
N ALA A 181 10.50 -5.11 -6.15
CA ALA A 181 9.38 -5.29 -5.23
C ALA A 181 9.40 -4.17 -4.18
N HIS A 182 8.29 -3.47 -4.01
CA HIS A 182 8.16 -2.41 -3.01
C HIS A 182 6.74 -2.35 -2.44
N HIS A 183 6.63 -1.90 -1.20
CA HIS A 183 5.38 -1.65 -0.52
C HIS A 183 5.18 -0.14 -0.52
N GLU A 184 4.00 0.28 -0.96
CA GLU A 184 3.67 1.69 -1.14
C GLU A 184 2.25 1.96 -0.62
N HIS A 185 1.97 3.24 -0.39
CA HIS A 185 0.66 3.72 0.02
C HIS A 185 0.30 5.00 -0.73
N TRP A 186 -1.00 5.22 -0.93
CA TRP A 186 -1.48 6.47 -1.52
C TRP A 186 -1.48 7.60 -0.48
N ASP A 187 -0.81 8.70 -0.80
CA ASP A 187 -0.82 9.91 0.01
C ASP A 187 -1.82 10.91 -0.57
N TRP A 188 -2.98 11.08 0.08
CA TRP A 188 -4.01 12.02 -0.35
C TRP A 188 -3.57 13.48 -0.36
N PHE A 189 -2.57 13.87 0.44
CA PHE A 189 -2.06 15.24 0.48
C PHE A 189 -0.99 15.51 -0.57
N ARG A 190 -0.39 14.46 -1.15
CA ARG A 190 0.64 14.57 -2.19
C ARG A 190 0.19 14.05 -3.55
N LEU A 191 -0.98 13.41 -3.61
CA LEU A 191 -1.58 12.82 -4.81
C LEU A 191 -0.65 11.85 -5.54
N ARG A 192 0.06 11.02 -4.77
CA ARG A 192 1.01 10.03 -5.31
C ARG A 192 1.15 8.85 -4.37
N HIS A 193 1.70 7.76 -4.89
CA HIS A 193 2.17 6.66 -4.07
C HIS A 193 3.55 7.00 -3.49
N ASP A 194 3.68 6.89 -2.17
CA ASP A 194 4.96 6.97 -1.48
C ASP A 194 5.40 5.55 -1.05
N VAL A 195 6.64 5.22 -1.39
CA VAL A 195 7.25 3.93 -1.05
C VAL A 195 7.79 4.00 0.37
N ASN A 196 7.42 3.03 1.20
CA ASN A 196 7.82 2.98 2.60
C ASN A 196 8.63 1.74 2.98
N SER A 197 8.65 0.68 2.15
CA SER A 197 9.49 -0.49 2.41
C SER A 197 9.74 -1.30 1.14
N LEU A 198 10.97 -1.72 0.91
CA LEU A 198 11.34 -2.71 -0.10
C LEU A 198 11.38 -4.11 0.52
N SER A 199 11.92 -4.23 1.73
CA SER A 199 12.07 -5.50 2.41
C SER A 199 10.72 -6.18 2.64
N LYS A 200 9.66 -5.43 2.99
CA LYS A 200 8.31 -5.98 3.20
C LYS A 200 7.76 -6.66 1.96
N SER A 201 7.94 -6.06 0.78
CA SER A 201 7.49 -6.68 -0.48
C SER A 201 8.41 -7.78 -0.97
N GLN A 202 9.71 -7.70 -0.71
CA GLN A 202 10.65 -8.81 -0.97
C GLN A 202 10.26 -10.06 -0.18
N HIS A 203 10.05 -9.95 1.14
CA HIS A 203 9.61 -11.08 1.97
C HIS A 203 8.21 -11.58 1.59
N TYR A 204 7.32 -10.67 1.19
CA TYR A 204 5.99 -11.05 0.72
C TYR A 204 6.06 -11.88 -0.57
N LEU A 205 6.93 -11.49 -1.51
CA LEU A 205 7.22 -12.24 -2.73
C LEU A 205 7.88 -13.59 -2.45
N GLU A 206 8.88 -13.62 -1.54
CA GLU A 206 9.53 -14.85 -1.09
C GLU A 206 8.53 -15.86 -0.53
N ARG A 207 7.59 -15.39 0.31
CA ARG A 207 6.55 -16.22 0.90
C ARG A 207 5.60 -16.79 -0.16
N ASP A 208 5.23 -15.97 -1.14
CA ASP A 208 4.34 -16.39 -2.22
C ASP A 208 5.00 -17.48 -3.08
N PHE A 209 6.25 -17.27 -3.51
CA PHE A 209 7.03 -18.26 -4.25
C PHE A 209 7.35 -19.53 -3.44
N ARG A 210 7.53 -19.45 -2.11
CA ARG A 210 7.61 -20.67 -1.27
C ARG A 210 6.30 -21.44 -1.23
N GLY A 211 5.16 -20.74 -1.35
CA GLY A 211 3.82 -21.34 -1.31
C GLY A 211 3.45 -22.14 -2.57
N ILE A 212 4.02 -21.80 -3.73
CA ILE A 212 3.65 -22.45 -5.00
C ILE A 212 4.21 -23.86 -5.20
N GLY A 213 5.17 -24.32 -4.37
CA GLY A 213 5.75 -25.66 -4.51
C GLY A 213 6.40 -25.96 -5.87
N LEU A 214 6.86 -24.91 -6.57
CA LEU A 214 7.50 -24.95 -7.88
C LEU A 214 8.90 -24.32 -7.89
N VAL A 215 9.42 -24.05 -6.68
CA VAL A 215 10.72 -23.44 -6.47
C VAL A 215 11.69 -24.56 -6.07
N THR A 216 12.72 -24.75 -6.88
CA THR A 216 13.83 -25.66 -6.57
C THR A 216 14.69 -25.07 -5.46
N GLU A 217 15.03 -23.78 -5.60
CA GLU A 217 15.89 -23.07 -4.68
C GLU A 217 15.44 -21.62 -4.52
N LEU A 218 15.42 -21.16 -3.27
CA LEU A 218 15.28 -19.74 -2.93
C LEU A 218 16.47 -19.36 -2.06
N SER A 219 17.38 -18.58 -2.64
CA SER A 219 18.62 -18.14 -2.01
C SER A 219 18.66 -16.61 -1.93
N ARG A 220 19.62 -16.07 -1.16
CA ARG A 220 19.91 -14.65 -1.12
C ARG A 220 21.34 -14.41 -1.55
N GLU A 221 21.52 -13.50 -2.50
CA GLU A 221 22.82 -13.08 -2.99
C GLU A 221 23.11 -11.63 -2.63
N ARG A 222 24.36 -11.35 -2.26
CA ARG A 222 24.76 -9.98 -1.92
C ARG A 222 25.19 -9.22 -3.17
N TRP A 223 24.31 -8.36 -3.66
CA TRP A 223 24.59 -7.47 -4.80
C TRP A 223 25.16 -6.11 -4.37
N ALA A 224 25.16 -5.83 -3.06
CA ALA A 224 25.63 -4.57 -2.47
C ALA A 224 24.90 -3.33 -3.03
N ASN A 225 23.66 -3.49 -3.50
CA ASN A 225 22.81 -2.43 -4.02
C ASN A 225 21.88 -1.82 -2.94
N GLY A 226 22.27 -1.90 -1.67
CA GLY A 226 21.48 -1.43 -0.53
C GLY A 226 21.55 0.08 -0.26
N GLY A 227 20.95 0.47 0.87
CA GLY A 227 20.97 1.83 1.42
C GLY A 227 19.99 2.80 0.75
N ALA A 228 18.95 2.29 0.12
CA ALA A 228 17.75 3.05 -0.23
C ALA A 228 16.59 2.50 0.63
N ILE A 229 15.95 3.37 1.42
CA ILE A 229 14.94 3.00 2.42
C ILE A 229 15.51 1.88 3.32
N ASP A 230 14.88 0.71 3.36
CA ASP A 230 15.23 -0.45 4.17
C ASP A 230 15.93 -1.56 3.38
N ALA A 231 16.43 -1.27 2.17
CA ALA A 231 17.16 -2.25 1.37
C ALA A 231 18.57 -2.51 1.95
N ASP A 232 18.84 -3.77 2.28
CA ASP A 232 20.10 -4.24 2.89
C ASP A 232 21.19 -4.60 1.87
N GLY A 233 20.85 -4.60 0.57
CA GLY A 233 21.74 -4.96 -0.53
C GLY A 233 21.83 -6.46 -0.82
N TRP A 234 20.93 -7.25 -0.23
CA TRP A 234 20.70 -8.65 -0.58
C TRP A 234 19.50 -8.78 -1.51
N VAL A 235 19.67 -9.62 -2.52
CA VAL A 235 18.66 -9.89 -3.55
C VAL A 235 18.22 -11.33 -3.43
N THR A 236 16.92 -11.55 -3.47
CA THR A 236 16.34 -12.89 -3.49
C THR A 236 16.51 -13.49 -4.89
N VAL A 237 17.14 -14.65 -4.98
CA VAL A 237 17.23 -15.42 -6.24
C VAL A 237 16.29 -16.61 -6.15
N ILE A 238 15.39 -16.71 -7.13
CA ILE A 238 14.33 -17.72 -7.18
C ILE A 238 14.57 -18.60 -8.40
N GLU A 239 14.97 -19.84 -8.14
CA GLU A 239 15.12 -20.88 -9.14
C GLU A 239 13.88 -21.76 -9.17
N LEU A 240 13.26 -21.86 -10.34
CA LEU A 240 12.06 -22.66 -10.54
C LEU A 240 12.44 -24.09 -10.94
N GLU A 241 11.52 -25.02 -10.73
CA GLU A 241 11.69 -26.40 -11.18
C GLU A 241 11.82 -26.49 -12.70
N ASP A 242 12.61 -27.46 -13.18
CA ASP A 242 12.84 -27.68 -14.61
C ASP A 242 11.55 -27.88 -15.42
N ARG A 243 10.53 -28.49 -14.81
CA ARG A 243 9.22 -28.67 -15.46
C ARG A 243 8.51 -27.34 -15.74
N VAL A 244 8.84 -26.28 -15.00
CA VAL A 244 8.31 -24.93 -15.18
C VAL A 244 9.10 -24.18 -16.24
N THR A 245 10.44 -24.27 -16.21
CA THR A 245 11.29 -23.51 -17.15
C THR A 245 11.41 -24.16 -18.52
N ARG A 246 11.29 -25.49 -18.62
CA ARG A 246 11.46 -26.25 -19.87
C ARG A 246 10.19 -26.99 -20.33
N GLY A 247 9.12 -26.87 -19.55
CA GLY A 247 7.87 -27.61 -19.74
C GLY A 247 7.89 -29.03 -19.19
N PRO A 248 6.74 -29.74 -19.22
CA PRO A 248 6.63 -31.10 -18.73
C PRO A 248 7.64 -32.02 -19.43
N GLN A 249 8.56 -32.60 -18.64
CA GLN A 249 9.45 -33.64 -19.13
C GLN A 249 8.67 -34.96 -19.12
N TYR A 250 8.22 -35.40 -20.30
CA TYR A 250 7.63 -36.73 -20.44
C TYR A 250 8.76 -37.76 -20.52
N ASP A 251 8.97 -38.52 -19.43
CA ASP A 251 9.77 -39.74 -19.49
C ASP A 251 9.11 -40.72 -20.47
N ALA A 252 9.73 -40.89 -21.64
CA ALA A 252 9.27 -41.84 -22.65
C ALA A 252 9.13 -43.27 -22.09
N ASP A 253 9.87 -43.61 -21.02
CA ASP A 253 10.03 -44.97 -20.52
C ASP A 253 8.90 -45.43 -19.56
N ARG A 254 8.07 -44.51 -19.04
CA ARG A 254 6.92 -44.87 -18.19
C ARG A 254 5.65 -45.23 -18.98
N SER A 255 5.67 -45.09 -20.30
CA SER A 255 4.54 -45.43 -21.16
C SER A 255 4.45 -46.93 -21.51
N ARG A 256 5.36 -47.76 -20.99
CA ARG A 256 5.26 -49.23 -21.09
C ARG A 256 4.17 -49.73 -20.13
N LYS A 257 2.94 -49.79 -20.65
CA LYS A 257 1.79 -50.46 -20.02
C LYS A 257 2.24 -51.76 -19.33
N PRO A 258 1.86 -52.01 -18.06
CA PRO A 258 1.80 -53.37 -17.57
C PRO A 258 0.82 -54.12 -18.47
N SER A 259 1.28 -55.27 -18.97
CA SER A 259 0.49 -56.20 -19.75
C SER A 259 -0.86 -56.43 -19.08
N ALA A 260 -1.91 -56.49 -19.91
CA ALA A 260 -3.17 -57.08 -19.52
C ALA A 260 -2.91 -58.49 -18.95
N ASP A 261 -3.26 -58.70 -17.68
CA ASP A 261 -3.91 -59.91 -17.20
C ASP A 261 -4.33 -59.74 -15.72
N SER A 262 -5.44 -60.40 -15.37
CA SER A 262 -6.21 -60.40 -14.10
C SER A 262 -7.34 -59.35 -14.02
N GLN A 263 -8.51 -59.62 -14.62
CA GLN A 263 -9.65 -60.41 -14.10
C GLN A 263 -10.50 -59.71 -13.01
N THR A 264 -11.68 -59.24 -13.44
CA THR A 264 -13.01 -59.29 -12.81
C THR A 264 -13.24 -58.75 -11.39
N GLN A 265 -14.07 -57.69 -11.27
CA GLN A 265 -15.50 -57.80 -10.92
C GLN A 265 -16.23 -56.44 -11.07
N PRO A 266 -17.54 -56.41 -11.45
CA PRO A 266 -18.30 -55.17 -11.59
C PRO A 266 -19.16 -54.91 -10.34
N GLU A 267 -18.99 -53.76 -9.68
CA GLU A 267 -19.96 -53.30 -8.69
C GLU A 267 -20.57 -51.94 -9.07
N ARG A 268 -21.85 -52.08 -9.45
CA ARG A 268 -23.01 -51.21 -9.21
C ARG A 268 -22.83 -49.70 -9.34
N ALA A 269 -23.44 -49.20 -10.42
CA ALA A 269 -24.02 -47.88 -10.49
C ALA A 269 -25.04 -47.69 -9.36
N ASP A 270 -24.75 -46.78 -8.42
CA ASP A 270 -25.78 -46.11 -7.64
C ASP A 270 -26.02 -44.72 -8.22
N SER A 271 -27.17 -44.62 -8.87
CA SER A 271 -27.80 -43.37 -9.25
C SER A 271 -28.20 -42.60 -7.99
N GLN A 272 -27.44 -41.55 -7.65
CA GLN A 272 -27.96 -40.47 -6.82
C GLN A 272 -28.19 -39.22 -7.66
N THR A 273 -29.48 -39.00 -7.88
CA THR A 273 -30.16 -37.78 -8.32
C THR A 273 -29.47 -36.49 -7.87
N ARG A 274 -29.01 -35.74 -8.86
CA ARG A 274 -28.59 -34.33 -8.77
C ARG A 274 -29.83 -33.46 -8.52
N PRO A 275 -29.90 -32.65 -7.45
CA PRO A 275 -30.89 -31.59 -7.40
C PRO A 275 -30.43 -30.47 -8.34
N GLU A 276 -31.29 -30.17 -9.29
CA GLU A 276 -31.26 -28.98 -10.11
C GLU A 276 -31.47 -27.76 -9.18
N HIS A 277 -30.41 -27.01 -8.92
CA HIS A 277 -30.52 -25.74 -8.19
C HIS A 277 -30.38 -24.60 -9.21
N THR A 278 -31.50 -24.27 -9.84
CA THR A 278 -31.78 -22.87 -10.17
C THR A 278 -31.88 -22.12 -8.85
N ASP A 279 -30.97 -21.18 -8.59
CA ASP A 279 -31.47 -19.87 -8.24
C ASP A 279 -30.49 -18.70 -8.38
N THR A 280 -31.16 -17.61 -8.68
CA THR A 280 -30.78 -16.21 -8.79
C THR A 280 -29.89 -15.68 -7.66
N ALA A 281 -29.11 -14.65 -8.00
CA ALA A 281 -28.20 -13.95 -7.09
C ALA A 281 -28.87 -13.42 -5.81
N PRO A 282 -28.07 -13.30 -4.73
CA PRO A 282 -28.09 -12.07 -3.95
C PRO A 282 -26.67 -11.59 -3.68
N ARG A 283 -26.02 -11.00 -4.70
CA ARG A 283 -24.71 -10.33 -4.53
C ARG A 283 -24.79 -8.99 -3.78
N VAL A 284 -25.95 -8.59 -3.25
CA VAL A 284 -26.13 -7.29 -2.58
C VAL A 284 -26.06 -7.42 -1.04
N ALA A 285 -26.26 -8.61 -0.46
CA ALA A 285 -26.28 -8.78 1.00
C ALA A 285 -24.89 -9.01 1.64
N ALA A 286 -23.92 -9.55 0.90
CA ALA A 286 -22.58 -9.82 1.43
C ALA A 286 -21.76 -8.55 1.73
N TYR A 287 -22.06 -7.43 1.06
CA TYR A 287 -21.34 -6.17 1.23
C TYR A 287 -21.78 -5.37 2.48
N GLY A 288 -22.98 -5.62 3.00
CA GLY A 288 -23.39 -5.11 4.31
C GLY A 288 -22.60 -5.72 5.47
N ILE A 289 -22.10 -6.95 5.28
CA ILE A 289 -21.28 -7.66 6.26
C ILE A 289 -19.82 -7.17 6.20
N ALA A 290 -19.29 -6.80 5.03
CA ALA A 290 -17.96 -6.22 4.90
C ALA A 290 -17.85 -4.83 5.55
N LEU A 291 -18.88 -3.99 5.47
CA LEU A 291 -18.94 -2.71 6.20
C LEU A 291 -18.98 -2.94 7.73
N SER A 292 -19.66 -4.00 8.14
CA SER A 292 -19.76 -4.41 9.56
C SER A 292 -18.44 -5.02 10.06
N LEU A 293 -17.72 -5.76 9.24
CA LEU A 293 -16.43 -6.38 9.59
C LEU A 293 -15.28 -5.37 9.61
N VAL A 294 -15.26 -4.36 8.74
CA VAL A 294 -14.30 -3.24 8.83
C VAL A 294 -14.59 -2.37 10.06
N GLY A 295 -15.87 -2.18 10.38
CA GLY A 295 -16.31 -1.58 11.65
C GLY A 295 -15.92 -2.43 12.87
N LEU A 296 -15.94 -3.76 12.77
CA LEU A 296 -15.54 -4.70 13.83
C LEU A 296 -14.01 -4.85 13.94
N SER A 297 -13.24 -4.68 12.87
CA SER A 297 -11.78 -4.63 12.93
C SER A 297 -11.30 -3.32 13.53
N PHE A 298 -11.99 -2.20 13.25
CA PHE A 298 -11.76 -0.92 13.92
C PHE A 298 -12.26 -0.95 15.37
N ALA A 299 -13.42 -1.56 15.65
CA ALA A 299 -13.93 -1.74 17.01
C ALA A 299 -13.05 -2.69 17.82
N GLY A 300 -12.58 -3.79 17.23
CA GLY A 300 -11.67 -4.77 17.84
C GLY A 300 -10.24 -4.24 18.01
N TYR A 301 -9.80 -3.31 17.17
CA TYR A 301 -8.55 -2.56 17.36
C TYR A 301 -8.68 -1.49 18.44
N VAL A 302 -9.81 -0.77 18.48
CA VAL A 302 -10.16 0.10 19.60
C VAL A 302 -10.29 -0.73 20.88
N GLU A 303 -10.85 -1.94 20.81
CA GLU A 303 -11.02 -2.87 21.93
C GLU A 303 -9.67 -3.46 22.36
N SER A 304 -8.73 -3.76 21.46
CA SER A 304 -7.38 -4.21 21.81
C SER A 304 -6.54 -3.09 22.42
N VAL A 305 -6.69 -1.85 21.94
CA VAL A 305 -6.10 -0.64 22.56
C VAL A 305 -6.78 -0.34 23.92
N VAL A 306 -8.08 -0.66 24.06
CA VAL A 306 -8.84 -0.57 25.32
C VAL A 306 -8.46 -1.71 26.29
N GLU A 307 -8.12 -2.89 25.80
CA GLU A 307 -7.68 -4.04 26.61
C GLU A 307 -6.24 -3.86 27.09
N GLU A 308 -5.34 -3.34 26.25
CA GLU A 308 -3.98 -2.96 26.64
C GLU A 308 -3.97 -1.74 27.59
N SER A 309 -5.04 -0.93 27.58
CA SER A 309 -5.27 0.17 28.54
C SER A 309 -6.11 -0.22 29.76
N ARG A 310 -6.41 -1.51 30.00
CA ARG A 310 -7.07 -1.96 31.25
C ARG A 310 -6.25 -1.65 32.50
N GLU A 311 -4.93 -1.57 32.36
CA GLU A 311 -4.01 -1.15 33.44
C GLU A 311 -4.09 0.37 33.72
N TYR A 312 -4.67 1.16 32.79
CA TYR A 312 -4.89 2.61 32.91
C TYR A 312 -6.39 3.00 33.00
N ALA A 313 -7.30 2.02 33.12
CA ALA A 313 -8.74 2.22 32.96
C ALA A 313 -9.40 2.96 34.15
N GLU A 314 -8.83 2.92 35.34
CA GLU A 314 -9.37 3.67 36.49
C GLU A 314 -9.06 5.18 36.38
N GLU A 315 -7.84 5.54 35.96
CA GLU A 315 -7.46 6.92 35.70
C GLU A 315 -8.24 7.51 34.52
N SER A 316 -8.47 6.70 33.48
CA SER A 316 -9.30 7.04 32.31
C SER A 316 -10.76 7.34 32.67
N ARG A 317 -11.37 6.63 33.62
CA ARG A 317 -12.77 6.87 34.08
C ARG A 317 -12.89 8.15 34.89
N GLU A 318 -11.90 8.43 35.75
CA GLU A 318 -11.77 9.69 36.48
C GLU A 318 -11.62 10.88 35.50
N TYR A 319 -10.87 10.69 34.40
CA TYR A 319 -10.68 11.67 33.33
C TYR A 319 -11.92 11.90 32.46
N VAL A 320 -12.64 10.84 32.07
CA VAL A 320 -13.93 10.95 31.35
C VAL A 320 -14.98 11.66 32.22
N ARG A 321 -14.96 11.44 33.54
CA ARG A 321 -15.80 12.19 34.49
C ARG A 321 -15.44 13.68 34.52
N ARG A 322 -14.15 14.03 34.55
CA ARG A 322 -13.67 15.43 34.48
C ARG A 322 -13.95 16.11 33.13
N LEU A 323 -13.90 15.37 32.02
CA LEU A 323 -14.30 15.85 30.68
C LEU A 323 -15.82 16.12 30.60
N ARG A 324 -16.63 15.29 31.27
CA ARG A 324 -18.08 15.49 31.41
C ARG A 324 -18.43 16.72 32.26
N GLU A 325 -17.55 17.08 33.19
CA GLU A 325 -17.64 18.27 34.04
C GLU A 325 -17.00 19.52 33.38
N SER A 326 -16.33 19.35 32.23
CA SER A 326 -15.72 20.44 31.47
C SER A 326 -16.73 21.10 30.53
N PRO A 327 -16.72 22.44 30.34
CA PRO A 327 -17.64 23.12 29.44
C PRO A 327 -17.15 23.02 27.98
N LEU A 328 -16.85 21.82 27.49
CA LEU A 328 -16.57 21.61 26.06
C LEU A 328 -17.86 21.87 25.31
N SER A 329 -17.93 23.01 24.62
CA SER A 329 -19.10 23.31 23.79
C SER A 329 -19.19 22.28 22.67
N LEU A 330 -20.42 22.04 22.17
CA LEU A 330 -20.67 21.17 21.01
C LEU A 330 -19.76 21.52 19.81
N ASN A 331 -19.36 22.79 19.67
CA ASN A 331 -18.48 23.25 18.61
C ASN A 331 -17.02 22.78 18.76
N HIS A 332 -16.51 22.60 19.99
CA HIS A 332 -15.18 22.00 20.19
C HIS A 332 -15.18 20.55 19.70
N VAL A 333 -16.20 19.79 20.11
CA VAL A 333 -16.37 18.39 19.71
C VAL A 333 -16.58 18.27 18.21
N ALA A 334 -17.43 19.11 17.63
CA ALA A 334 -17.70 19.10 16.19
C ALA A 334 -16.45 19.48 15.36
N LEU A 335 -15.67 20.47 15.79
CA LEU A 335 -14.42 20.84 15.11
C LEU A 335 -13.39 19.70 15.18
N PHE A 336 -13.17 19.15 16.37
CA PHE A 336 -12.26 18.03 16.56
C PHE A 336 -12.68 16.81 15.71
N ALA A 337 -13.93 16.38 15.85
CA ALA A 337 -14.44 15.19 15.18
C ALA A 337 -14.43 15.35 13.66
N SER A 338 -14.86 16.50 13.13
CA SER A 338 -14.88 16.72 11.68
C SER A 338 -13.47 16.75 11.08
N THR A 339 -12.52 17.44 11.72
CA THR A 339 -11.13 17.50 11.24
C THR A 339 -10.39 16.17 11.40
N ALA A 340 -10.73 15.36 12.40
CA ALA A 340 -10.19 14.01 12.57
C ALA A 340 -10.78 13.00 11.58
N LEU A 341 -12.10 13.06 11.32
CA LEU A 341 -12.81 12.04 10.54
C LEU A 341 -12.70 12.24 9.03
N ILE A 342 -12.59 13.47 8.52
CA ILE A 342 -12.54 13.70 7.07
C ILE A 342 -11.40 12.91 6.39
N PRO A 343 -10.14 12.92 6.87
CA PRO A 343 -9.08 12.11 6.26
C PRO A 343 -9.41 10.62 6.21
N LEU A 344 -10.02 10.10 7.27
CA LEU A 344 -10.41 8.68 7.38
C LEU A 344 -11.57 8.35 6.44
N ILE A 345 -12.58 9.22 6.35
CA ILE A 345 -13.70 9.08 5.40
C ILE A 345 -13.18 9.10 3.97
N VAL A 346 -12.23 9.99 3.66
CA VAL A 346 -11.58 10.07 2.35
C VAL A 346 -10.82 8.78 2.03
N ARG A 347 -10.07 8.24 3.01
CA ARG A 347 -9.36 6.96 2.88
C ARG A 347 -10.31 5.80 2.63
N VAL A 348 -11.21 5.54 3.58
CA VAL A 348 -12.10 4.38 3.57
C VAL A 348 -13.09 4.49 2.41
N GLY A 349 -13.63 5.69 2.18
CA GLY A 349 -14.53 5.97 1.07
C GLY A 349 -13.85 5.80 -0.29
N GLY A 350 -12.62 6.28 -0.45
CA GLY A 350 -11.84 6.09 -1.67
C GLY A 350 -11.58 4.62 -1.99
N ILE A 351 -11.17 3.84 -0.99
CA ILE A 351 -10.97 2.38 -1.13
C ILE A 351 -12.29 1.67 -1.49
N ALA A 352 -13.38 2.00 -0.79
CA ALA A 352 -14.68 1.42 -1.06
C ALA A 352 -15.17 1.75 -2.48
N ALA A 353 -14.96 2.98 -2.94
CA ALA A 353 -15.32 3.41 -4.28
C ALA A 353 -14.44 2.75 -5.36
N GLU A 354 -13.14 2.57 -5.11
CA GLU A 354 -12.24 1.81 -6.00
C GLU A 354 -12.76 0.39 -6.23
N GLN A 355 -13.16 -0.29 -5.16
CA GLN A 355 -13.68 -1.66 -5.22
C GLN A 355 -15.06 -1.73 -5.89
N ALA A 356 -15.91 -0.73 -5.68
CA ALA A 356 -17.23 -0.65 -6.31
C ALA A 356 -17.15 -0.35 -7.81
N PHE A 357 -16.10 0.34 -8.27
CA PHE A 357 -15.94 0.79 -9.65
C PHE A 357 -14.58 0.35 -10.25
N PRO A 358 -14.28 -0.96 -10.34
CA PRO A 358 -12.94 -1.47 -10.69
C PRO A 358 -12.48 -1.12 -12.11
N PHE A 359 -13.42 -0.80 -13.01
CA PHE A 359 -13.12 -0.40 -14.40
C PHE A 359 -12.98 1.11 -14.58
N THR A 360 -13.17 1.89 -13.52
CA THR A 360 -13.08 3.36 -13.57
C THR A 360 -11.68 3.81 -13.22
N SER A 361 -11.14 4.78 -13.96
CA SER A 361 -9.81 5.33 -13.65
C SER A 361 -9.75 5.81 -12.20
N PRO A 362 -8.68 5.48 -11.45
CA PRO A 362 -8.50 5.97 -10.08
C PRO A 362 -8.62 7.48 -9.98
N LYS A 363 -8.14 8.24 -10.97
CA LYS A 363 -8.26 9.72 -10.96
C LYS A 363 -9.72 10.20 -10.86
N VAL A 364 -10.65 9.51 -11.52
CA VAL A 364 -12.08 9.85 -11.51
C VAL A 364 -12.70 9.45 -10.17
N VAL A 365 -12.37 8.24 -9.68
CA VAL A 365 -12.86 7.74 -8.38
C VAL A 365 -12.39 8.64 -7.23
N GLY A 366 -11.12 9.04 -7.24
CA GLY A 366 -10.50 9.81 -6.16
C GLY A 366 -10.82 11.31 -6.17
N ALA A 367 -11.15 11.89 -7.32
CA ALA A 367 -11.44 13.33 -7.44
C ALA A 367 -12.46 13.88 -6.42
N PRO A 368 -13.66 13.28 -6.22
CA PRO A 368 -14.61 13.78 -5.22
C PRO A 368 -14.08 13.69 -3.79
N PHE A 369 -13.34 12.63 -3.44
CA PHE A 369 -12.74 12.48 -2.12
C PHE A 369 -11.61 13.49 -1.90
N TYR A 370 -10.80 13.75 -2.92
CA TYR A 370 -9.79 14.80 -2.84
C TYR A 370 -10.43 16.19 -2.70
N ALA A 371 -11.55 16.47 -3.37
CA ALA A 371 -12.28 17.72 -3.18
C ALA A 371 -12.81 17.85 -1.74
N LEU A 372 -13.34 16.77 -1.15
CA LEU A 372 -13.76 16.72 0.25
C LEU A 372 -12.56 16.98 1.19
N LEU A 373 -11.39 16.44 0.91
CA LEU A 373 -10.18 16.67 1.70
C LEU A 373 -9.67 18.11 1.56
N ALA A 374 -9.49 18.57 0.32
CA ALA A 374 -8.86 19.85 0.00
C ALA A 374 -9.73 21.06 0.38
N VAL A 375 -11.05 20.94 0.25
CA VAL A 375 -12.01 22.03 0.51
C VAL A 375 -12.80 21.77 1.80
N GLY A 376 -13.23 20.53 2.04
CA GLY A 376 -14.05 20.20 3.20
C GLY A 376 -13.35 20.45 4.54
N LEU A 377 -12.06 20.12 4.66
CA LEU A 377 -11.27 20.41 5.87
C LEU A 377 -11.24 21.91 6.20
N PRO A 378 -10.81 22.82 5.29
CA PRO A 378 -10.93 24.26 5.49
C PRO A 378 -12.34 24.73 5.85
N VAL A 379 -13.36 24.21 5.16
CA VAL A 379 -14.75 24.62 5.37
C VAL A 379 -15.21 24.27 6.78
N VAL A 380 -15.03 23.03 7.24
CA VAL A 380 -15.43 22.64 8.61
C VAL A 380 -14.62 23.38 9.68
N ALA A 381 -13.33 23.62 9.43
CA ALA A 381 -12.46 24.38 10.32
C ALA A 381 -12.99 25.79 10.56
N VAL A 382 -13.37 26.50 9.49
CA VAL A 382 -13.97 27.84 9.58
C VAL A 382 -15.37 27.79 10.19
N LEU A 383 -16.21 26.84 9.76
CA LEU A 383 -17.62 26.75 10.17
C LEU A 383 -17.80 26.45 11.66
N PHE A 384 -16.98 25.59 12.25
CA PHE A 384 -17.04 25.27 13.68
C PHE A 384 -16.13 26.18 14.51
N GLY A 385 -14.96 26.56 13.97
CA GLY A 385 -14.05 27.51 14.59
C GLY A 385 -14.70 28.85 14.91
N ARG A 386 -15.68 29.31 14.11
CA ARG A 386 -16.39 30.58 14.34
C ARG A 386 -17.14 30.74 15.64
N HIS A 387 -17.33 29.67 16.39
CA HIS A 387 -18.03 29.69 17.67
C HIS A 387 -17.08 29.50 18.86
N LEU A 388 -15.76 29.49 18.60
CA LEU A 388 -14.71 29.28 19.59
C LEU A 388 -13.87 30.56 19.74
N THR A 389 -12.93 30.58 20.68
CA THR A 389 -11.89 31.62 20.70
C THR A 389 -10.82 31.31 19.66
N ALA A 390 -10.05 32.31 19.21
CA ALA A 390 -8.94 32.13 18.25
C ALA A 390 -8.00 30.99 18.67
N THR A 391 -7.62 30.97 19.95
CA THR A 391 -6.75 29.94 20.53
C THR A 391 -7.42 28.57 20.55
N ASP A 392 -8.67 28.48 21.01
CA ASP A 392 -9.37 27.19 21.07
C ASP A 392 -9.60 26.62 19.67
N GLY A 393 -10.02 27.45 18.70
CA GLY A 393 -10.19 27.03 17.30
C GLY A 393 -8.89 26.52 16.68
N PHE A 394 -7.79 27.24 16.88
CA PHE A 394 -6.46 26.83 16.43
C PHE A 394 -6.07 25.46 17.01
N THR A 395 -6.10 25.34 18.34
CA THR A 395 -5.61 24.15 19.04
C THR A 395 -6.48 22.94 18.76
N VAL A 396 -7.81 23.08 18.80
CA VAL A 396 -8.73 21.96 18.55
C VAL A 396 -8.63 21.46 17.11
N ALA A 397 -8.47 22.35 16.12
CA ALA A 397 -8.29 21.93 14.72
C ALA A 397 -6.97 21.18 14.50
N ILE A 398 -5.86 21.64 15.11
CA ILE A 398 -4.57 20.94 15.03
C ILE A 398 -4.66 19.58 15.70
N LEU A 399 -5.27 19.49 16.89
CA LEU A 399 -5.41 18.23 17.61
C LEU A 399 -6.30 17.24 16.84
N GLY A 400 -7.45 17.68 16.34
CA GLY A 400 -8.36 16.83 15.56
C GLY A 400 -7.71 16.36 14.27
N PHE A 401 -7.16 17.27 13.47
CA PHE A 401 -6.52 16.92 12.21
C PHE A 401 -5.26 16.08 12.39
N GLY A 402 -4.43 16.41 13.38
CA GLY A 402 -3.25 15.63 13.73
C GLY A 402 -3.62 14.20 14.15
N THR A 403 -4.68 14.05 14.95
CA THR A 403 -5.23 12.73 15.30
C THR A 403 -5.71 11.97 14.07
N GLY A 404 -6.45 12.62 13.16
CA GLY A 404 -6.91 12.01 11.92
C GLY A 404 -5.75 11.51 11.04
N ILE A 405 -4.66 12.28 10.95
CA ILE A 405 -3.43 11.88 10.25
C ILE A 405 -2.78 10.65 10.90
N MET A 406 -2.64 10.65 12.23
CA MET A 406 -2.02 9.52 12.94
C MET A 406 -2.85 8.24 12.82
N LEU A 407 -4.18 8.36 12.85
CA LEU A 407 -5.09 7.24 12.59
C LEU A 407 -4.97 6.74 11.14
N ASP A 408 -4.84 7.62 10.14
CA ASP A 408 -4.62 7.23 8.75
C ASP A 408 -3.28 6.48 8.58
N TYR A 409 -2.22 6.96 9.22
CA TYR A 409 -0.91 6.30 9.19
C TYR A 409 -0.92 4.94 9.89
N SER A 410 -1.61 4.85 11.03
CA SER A 410 -1.80 3.59 11.74
C SER A 410 -2.60 2.60 10.90
N TYR A 411 -3.68 3.04 10.26
CA TYR A 411 -4.49 2.23 9.34
C TYR A 411 -3.67 1.70 8.16
N LEU A 412 -2.78 2.52 7.61
CA LEU A 412 -1.88 2.14 6.51
C LEU A 412 -0.69 1.26 6.97
N GLY A 413 -0.49 1.11 8.29
CA GLY A 413 0.64 0.39 8.86
C GLY A 413 1.98 1.03 8.51
N LEU A 414 2.05 2.37 8.52
CA LEU A 414 3.28 3.09 8.22
C LEU A 414 4.22 3.08 9.42
N THR A 415 5.40 2.49 9.22
CA THR A 415 6.51 2.52 10.19
C THR A 415 7.52 3.61 9.90
N VAL A 416 7.53 4.14 8.67
CA VAL A 416 8.47 5.16 8.18
C VAL A 416 7.72 6.19 7.35
N ILE A 417 8.02 7.48 7.57
CA ILE A 417 7.51 8.59 6.78
C ILE A 417 8.65 9.43 6.22
N PRO A 418 8.60 9.79 4.92
CA PRO A 418 9.59 10.70 4.34
C PRO A 418 9.59 12.06 5.04
N TYR A 419 10.77 12.63 5.30
CA TYR A 419 10.91 13.96 5.90
C TYR A 419 10.06 15.05 5.20
N GLY A 420 10.04 15.04 3.86
CA GLY A 420 9.23 16.00 3.09
C GLY A 420 7.73 15.86 3.34
N ALA A 421 7.25 14.63 3.57
CA ALA A 421 5.86 14.39 3.97
C ALA A 421 5.61 14.99 5.36
N LEU A 422 6.45 14.70 6.35
CA LEU A 422 6.30 15.25 7.71
C LEU A 422 6.24 16.79 7.71
N VAL A 423 7.17 17.45 7.03
CA VAL A 423 7.19 18.92 6.93
C VAL A 423 5.89 19.44 6.31
N GLN A 424 5.41 18.80 5.23
CA GLN A 424 4.15 19.17 4.63
C GLN A 424 2.98 19.04 5.61
N ARG A 425 2.95 17.99 6.44
CA ARG A 425 1.89 17.78 7.44
C ARG A 425 1.91 18.84 8.52
N ALA A 426 3.10 19.24 8.99
CA ALA A 426 3.24 20.33 9.93
C ALA A 426 2.71 21.66 9.34
N VAL A 427 3.00 21.94 8.07
CA VAL A 427 2.50 23.13 7.37
C VAL A 427 0.98 23.06 7.16
N LEU A 428 0.42 21.90 6.83
CA LEU A 428 -1.04 21.71 6.71
C LEU A 428 -1.75 21.89 8.06
N LEU A 429 -1.20 21.35 9.15
CA LEU A 429 -1.70 21.56 10.51
C LEU A 429 -1.72 23.04 10.87
N LEU A 430 -0.62 23.76 10.59
CA LEU A 430 -0.55 25.20 10.80
C LEU A 430 -1.60 25.96 9.97
N GLY A 431 -1.71 25.66 8.67
CA GLY A 431 -2.68 26.29 7.78
C GLY A 431 -4.12 26.09 8.24
N LEU A 432 -4.48 24.85 8.61
CA LEU A 432 -5.81 24.50 9.10
C LEU A 432 -6.11 25.14 10.46
N GLY A 433 -5.13 25.15 11.37
CA GLY A 433 -5.22 25.84 12.65
C GLY A 433 -5.49 27.34 12.48
N LEU A 434 -4.76 28.01 11.57
CA LEU A 434 -4.96 29.43 11.26
C LEU A 434 -6.34 29.70 10.63
N LEU A 435 -6.85 28.79 9.80
CA LEU A 435 -8.21 28.88 9.24
C LEU A 435 -9.27 28.77 10.33
N ALA A 436 -9.13 27.82 11.25
CA ALA A 436 -10.03 27.67 12.40
C ALA A 436 -9.96 28.89 13.34
N ALA A 437 -8.75 29.38 13.62
CA ALA A 437 -8.52 30.58 14.43
C ALA A 437 -9.13 31.83 13.79
N GLY A 438 -8.96 32.00 12.48
CA GLY A 438 -9.58 33.10 11.74
C GLY A 438 -11.11 33.05 11.83
N GLY A 439 -11.67 31.84 11.87
CA GLY A 439 -13.12 31.61 11.86
C GLY A 439 -13.84 32.30 13.00
N THR A 440 -13.18 32.48 14.15
CA THR A 440 -13.65 32.84 15.52
C THR A 440 -14.36 34.20 15.70
N ARG A 441 -14.97 34.70 14.62
CA ARG A 441 -15.86 35.86 14.45
C ARG A 441 -15.22 37.26 14.51
N TRP A 442 -15.54 37.96 13.41
CA TRP A 442 -15.97 39.36 13.25
C TRP A 442 -16.80 40.03 14.37
N ALA A 443 -16.94 39.46 15.57
CA ALA A 443 -17.92 39.94 16.54
C ALA A 443 -17.37 40.76 17.71
N THR A 444 -16.05 40.82 17.97
CA THR A 444 -15.59 41.49 19.22
C THR A 444 -14.27 42.25 19.23
N GLU A 445 -13.46 42.33 18.16
CA GLU A 445 -12.26 43.21 18.19
C GLU A 445 -11.94 43.93 16.87
N PRO A 446 -11.49 45.21 16.92
CA PRO A 446 -11.18 46.01 15.75
C PRO A 446 -9.69 45.87 15.36
N ILE A 447 -9.42 45.02 14.35
CA ILE A 447 -8.23 45.00 13.45
C ILE A 447 -6.95 44.30 13.99
N PRO A 448 -6.17 43.47 13.21
CA PRO A 448 -6.30 43.02 11.81
C PRO A 448 -6.45 41.48 11.70
N ARG A 449 -7.62 40.93 12.06
CA ARG A 449 -7.88 39.48 12.06
C ARG A 449 -8.08 38.85 10.66
N HIS A 450 -8.26 39.67 9.62
CA HIS A 450 -8.35 39.20 8.22
C HIS A 450 -7.09 38.46 7.73
N ARG A 451 -5.94 38.66 8.39
CA ARG A 451 -4.67 38.02 8.00
C ARG A 451 -4.63 36.52 8.29
N TYR A 452 -5.35 36.01 9.30
CA TYR A 452 -5.28 34.58 9.63
C TYR A 452 -5.98 33.70 8.59
N HIS A 453 -7.13 34.11 8.08
CA HIS A 453 -7.80 33.38 7.01
C HIS A 453 -7.01 33.39 5.71
N THR A 454 -6.50 34.55 5.30
CA THR A 454 -5.74 34.69 4.06
C THR A 454 -4.41 33.95 4.16
N ALA A 455 -3.69 34.09 5.28
CA ALA A 455 -2.46 33.34 5.53
C ALA A 455 -2.72 31.84 5.63
N GLY A 456 -3.74 31.42 6.38
CA GLY A 456 -4.11 30.01 6.53
C GLY A 456 -4.51 29.37 5.21
N LEU A 457 -5.32 30.06 4.39
CA LEU A 457 -5.70 29.59 3.06
C LEU A 457 -4.50 29.56 2.11
N ALA A 458 -3.63 30.56 2.14
CA ALA A 458 -2.42 30.58 1.33
C ALA A 458 -1.47 29.43 1.70
N ILE A 459 -1.24 29.22 3.00
CA ILE A 459 -0.43 28.12 3.53
C ILE A 459 -1.03 26.77 3.15
N TRP A 460 -2.34 26.58 3.33
CA TRP A 460 -3.05 25.36 2.98
C TRP A 460 -2.94 25.06 1.48
N THR A 461 -3.24 26.04 0.64
CA THR A 461 -3.17 25.91 -0.83
C THR A 461 -1.75 25.63 -1.28
N TRP A 462 -0.77 26.36 -0.75
CA TRP A 462 0.65 26.13 -1.06
C TRP A 462 1.09 24.74 -0.64
N ALA A 463 0.70 24.26 0.55
CA ALA A 463 1.05 22.94 1.04
C ALA A 463 0.45 21.81 0.20
N LEU A 464 -0.72 22.02 -0.43
CA LEU A 464 -1.32 21.07 -1.37
C LEU A 464 -0.72 21.15 -2.78
N VAL A 465 -0.32 22.33 -3.24
CA VAL A 465 0.26 22.54 -4.58
C VAL A 465 1.73 22.16 -4.63
N TRP A 466 2.50 22.44 -3.57
CA TRP A 466 3.95 22.22 -3.52
C TRP A 466 4.40 20.82 -3.95
N PRO A 467 3.79 19.71 -3.48
CA PRO A 467 4.19 18.37 -3.92
C PRO A 467 3.94 18.08 -5.40
N LEU A 468 3.09 18.86 -6.07
CA LEU A 468 2.74 18.68 -7.48
C LEU A 468 3.77 19.33 -8.41
N LEU A 469 4.67 20.16 -7.88
CA LEU A 469 5.66 20.90 -8.67
C LEU A 469 6.95 20.11 -8.96
N GLY A 470 7.11 18.91 -8.35
CA GLY A 470 8.25 18.01 -8.59
C GLY A 470 9.20 17.90 -7.43
#